data_AF-A0A1F7YV46-F1
#
_entry.id   AF-A0A1F7YV46-F1
#
_cell.length_a   1.000
_cell.length_b   1.000
_cell.length_c   1.000
_cell.angle_alpha   90.00
_cell.angle_beta   90.00
_cell.angle_gamma   90.00
#
_symmetry.space_group_name_H-M   'P 1'
#
loop_
_entity.id
_entity.type
_entity.pdbx_description
1 polymer ?
#
loop_
_entity_poly.entity_id
_entity_poly.type
_entity_poly.pdbx_seq_one_letter_code
_entity_poly.pdbx_strand_id
1 'polypeptide(L)' 'MVVGIAAMVQPIRMRVESEYFVAGLMFIFVSVLFWYFAHTKKRIDRWESLLLVVVYIIFVIVEFL' A
#
# COMPACT_ATOMS: atom_id res chain seq x y z
N MET A 1 3.38 13.96 0.46
CA MET A 1 3.04 15.41 0.48
C MET A 1 1.65 15.69 -0.08
N VAL A 2 1.24 15.03 -1.17
CA VAL A 2 -0.09 15.20 -1.79
C VAL A 2 -1.25 15.02 -0.80
N VAL A 3 -1.25 13.96 0.01
CA VAL A 3 -2.31 13.66 0.99
C VAL A 3 -2.46 14.78 2.04
N GLY A 4 -1.34 15.36 2.50
CA GLY A 4 -1.36 16.42 3.50
C GLY A 4 -1.98 17.72 2.97
N ILE A 5 -1.64 18.09 1.74
CA ILE A 5 -2.24 19.26 1.08
C ILE A 5 -3.74 19.03 0.83
N ALA A 6 -4.11 17.83 0.38
CA ALA A 6 -5.52 17.47 0.16
C ALA A 6 -6.34 17.58 1.46
N ALA A 7 -5.81 17.11 2.59
CA ALA A 7 -6.47 17.18 3.89
C ALA A 7 -6.67 18.61 4.43
N MET A 8 -5.79 19.56 4.06
CA MET A 8 -5.92 20.97 4.42
C MET A 8 -7.01 21.68 3.60
N VAL A 9 -7.16 21.32 2.32
CA VAL A 9 -8.17 21.88 1.43
C VAL A 9 -9.56 21.32 1.74
N GLN A 10 -9.65 20.01 1.95
CA GLN A 10 -10.90 19.33 2.29
C GLN A 10 -10.63 18.26 3.36
N PRO A 11 -11.22 18.39 4.56
CA PRO A 11 -11.04 17.40 5.62
C PRO A 11 -11.50 16.02 5.15
N ILE A 12 -10.57 15.06 5.16
CA ILE A 12 -10.83 13.66 4.80
C ILE A 12 -11.73 13.06 5.89
N ARG A 13 -13.01 12.87 5.58
CA ARG A 13 -13.96 12.23 6.49
C ARG A 13 -13.97 10.73 6.21
N MET A 14 -13.56 9.93 7.19
CA MET A 14 -13.69 8.48 7.12
C MET A 14 -15.16 8.12 7.39
N ARG A 15 -15.89 7.67 6.36
CA ARG A 15 -17.21 7.05 6.51
C ARG A 15 -16.97 5.54 6.40
N VAL A 16 -17.29 4.80 7.47
CA VAL A 16 -17.12 3.34 7.61
C VAL A 16 -15.69 2.91 7.92
N GLU A 17 -15.38 2.66 9.20
CA GLU A 17 -14.05 2.21 9.64
C GLU A 17 -13.69 0.80 9.14
N SER A 18 -14.68 -0.05 8.84
CA SER A 18 -14.44 -1.44 8.43
C SER A 18 -13.94 -1.59 6.99
N GLU A 19 -14.38 -0.73 6.06
CA GLU A 19 -13.98 -0.82 4.65
C GLU A 19 -12.51 -0.44 4.45
N TYR A 20 -12.03 0.59 5.16
CA TYR A 20 -10.64 1.04 5.01
C TYR A 20 -9.63 0.25 5.86
N PHE A 21 -10.10 -0.62 6.76
CA PHE A 21 -9.21 -1.37 7.65
C PHE A 21 -8.33 -2.37 6.89
N VAL A 22 -8.94 -3.09 5.94
CA VAL A 22 -8.22 -4.06 5.09
C VAL A 22 -7.21 -3.34 4.19
N ALA A 23 -7.62 -2.26 3.52
CA ALA A 23 -6.75 -1.43 2.71
C ALA A 23 -5.59 -0.82 3.51
N GLY A 24 -5.85 -0.34 4.72
CA GLY A 24 -4.82 0.20 5.62
C GLY A 24 -3.79 -0.85 6.04
N LEU A 25 -4.25 -2.05 6.42
CA LEU A 25 -3.37 -3.17 6.78
C LEU A 25 -2.52 -3.64 5.59
N MET A 26 -3.12 -3.78 4.40
CA MET A 26 -2.40 -4.12 3.18
C MET A 26 -1.36 -3.06 2.82
N PHE A 27 -1.70 -1.78 2.95
CA PHE A 27 -0.75 -0.69 2.70
C PHE A 27 0.48 -0.76 3.62
N ILE A 28 0.26 -0.98 4.93
CA ILE A 28 1.35 -1.15 5.89
C ILE A 28 2.19 -2.39 5.53
N PHE A 29 1.53 -3.52 5.25
CA PHE A 29 2.20 -4.77 4.90
C PHE A 29 3.10 -4.62 3.66
N VAL A 30 2.57 -4.07 2.57
CA VAL A 30 3.31 -3.83 1.33
C VAL A 30 4.45 -2.83 1.55
N SER A 31 4.24 -1.79 2.37
CA SER A 31 5.27 -0.81 2.68
C SER A 31 6.43 -1.43 3.47
N VAL A 32 6.14 -2.30 4.45
CA VAL A 32 7.16 -3.04 5.20
C VAL A 32 7.89 -4.02 4.30
N LEU A 33 7.18 -4.75 3.43
CA LEU A 33 7.78 -5.67 2.46
C LEU A 33 8.72 -4.94 1.48
N PHE A 34 8.26 -3.81 0.96
CA PHE A 34 9.04 -2.95 0.09
C PHE A 34 10.30 -2.42 0.80
N TRP A 35 10.14 -1.93 2.03
CA TRP A 35 11.26 -1.46 2.85
C TRP A 35 12.26 -2.59 3.14
N TYR A 36 11.77 -3.79 3.46
CA TYR A 36 12.59 -4.96 3.70
C TYR A 36 13.41 -5.35 2.46
N PHE A 37 12.80 -5.43 1.28
CA PHE A 37 13.54 -5.70 0.03
C PHE A 37 14.53 -4.60 -0.33
N ALA A 38 14.13 -3.33 -0.19
CA ALA A 38 15.00 -2.19 -0.43
C ALA A 38 16.21 -2.17 0.51
N HIS A 39 16.03 -2.55 1.77
CA HIS A 39 17.09 -2.59 2.78
C HIS A 39 18.01 -3.82 2.63
N THR A 40 17.45 -4.99 2.29
CA THR A 40 18.17 -6.27 2.32
C THR A 40 19.19 -6.38 1.18
N LYS A 41 18.90 -5.83 -0.01
CA LYS A 41 19.78 -6.01 -1.18
C LYS A 41 20.38 -4.75 -1.78
N LYS A 42 20.07 -3.54 -1.28
CA LYS A 42 20.42 -2.24 -1.88
C LYS A 42 19.98 -2.04 -3.36
N ARG A 43 19.49 -3.09 -4.01
CA ARG A 43 18.88 -3.14 -5.35
C ARG A 43 17.73 -4.13 -5.30
N ILE A 44 16.59 -3.71 -5.85
CA ILE A 44 15.44 -4.58 -6.06
C ILE A 44 15.75 -5.46 -7.26
N ASP A 45 15.84 -6.77 -7.04
CA ASP A 45 16.00 -7.75 -8.12
C ASP A 45 14.71 -7.90 -8.93
N ARG A 46 14.82 -8.37 -10.19
CA ARG A 46 13.66 -8.60 -11.08
C ARG A 46 12.59 -9.52 -10.47
N TRP A 47 12.99 -10.43 -9.59
CA TRP A 47 12.07 -11.34 -8.90
C TRP A 47 11.37 -10.69 -7.71
N GLU A 48 12.04 -9.78 -7.00
CA GLU A 48 11.45 -9.03 -5.86
C GLU A 48 10.45 -7.99 -6.36
N SER A 49 10.75 -7.34 -7.49
CA SER A 49 9.80 -6.44 -8.15
C SER A 49 8.58 -7.21 -8.66
N LEU A 50 8.76 -8.39 -9.23
CA LEU A 50 7.64 -9.23 -9.69
C LEU A 50 6.75 -9.67 -8.54
N LEU A 51 7.34 -10.03 -7.38
CA LEU A 51 6.59 -10.37 -6.17
C LEU A 51 5.73 -9.19 -5.69
N LEU A 52 6.30 -7.98 -5.63
CA LEU A 52 5.54 -6.77 -5.27
C LEU A 52 4.37 -6.50 -6.22
N VAL A 53 4.55 -6.71 -7.52
CA VAL A 53 3.49 -6.57 -8.52
C VAL A 53 2.39 -7.62 -8.33
N VAL A 54 2.75 -8.87 -8.05
CA VAL A 54 1.77 -9.94 -7.76
C VAL A 54 0.97 -9.61 -6.51
N VAL A 55 1.62 -9.15 -5.44
CA VAL A 55 0.93 -8.73 -4.20
C VAL A 55 -0.03 -7.58 -4.46
N TYR A 56 0.36 -6.62 -5.32
CA TYR A 56 -0.53 -5.53 -5.73
C TYR A 56 -1.75 -6.03 -6.51
N ILE A 57 -1.58 -6.96 -7.44
CA ILE A 57 -2.71 -7.54 -8.20
C ILE A 57 -3.67 -8.26 -7.25
N ILE A 58 -3.14 -9.04 -6.29
CA ILE A 58 -3.96 -9.71 -5.27
C ILE A 58 -4.76 -8.69 -4.46
N PHE A 59 -4.11 -7.60 -4.02
CA PHE A 59 -4.79 -6.51 -3.30
C PHE A 59 -5.95 -5.93 -4.12
N VAL A 60 -5.73 -5.63 -5.39
CA VAL A 60 -6.79 -5.10 -6.27
C VAL A 60 -7.95 -6.10 -6.40
N ILE A 61 -7.68 -7.39 -6.57
CA ILE A 61 -8.73 -8.39 -6.68
C ILE A 61 -9.53 -8.50 -5.38
N VAL A 62 -8.87 -8.47 -4.21
CA VAL A 62 -9.53 -8.61 -2.91
C VAL A 62 -10.35 -7.38 -2.53
N GLU A 63 -9.86 -6.18 -2.83
CA GLU A 63 -10.52 -4.92 -2.48
C GLU A 63 -11.74 -4.63 -3.38
N PHE A 64 -11.68 -5.03 -4.65
CA PHE A 64 -12.72 -4.73 -5.65
C PHE A 64 -13.71 -5.89 -5.88
N LEU A 65 -13.62 -6.99 -5.14
CA LEU A 65 -14.55 -8.13 -5.18
C LEU A 65 -15.53 -8.08 -4.01
#